data_AF-A0A8T4M9Q9-F1
#
_entry.id   AF-A0A8T4M9Q9-F1
#
_cell.length_a   1.000
_cell.length_b   1.000
_cell.length_c   1.000
_cell.angle_alpha   90.00
_cell.angle_beta   90.00
_cell.angle_gamma   90.00
#
_symmetry.space_group_name_H-M   'P 1'
#
loop_
_entity.id
_entity.type
_entity.pdbx_description
1 polymer ?
#
loop_
_entity_poly.entity_id
_entity_poly.type
_entity_poly.pdbx_seq_one_letter_code
_entity_poly.pdbx_strand_id
1 'polypeptide(L)'
;MIKLSWKLWLLIIILLSSALILFPNFEKGVVIKSVDQNSTAYEEGLRTGMIIKSINSESINNFEDYTKIMNSVFPSEKINPSSINKIIQKTDLNSSTQNKISSNPVNNSSKNTTFQKTKELPKNKTKLIINTKDSEFLLYTNEPPKITIENIQKTKIKTGLDLSGGARALVKPEVRVSQSELKDLITITSNRLNAFGISDVSVRSVSDLSGNNFMLVEVAGATPSDLKELVSKQGKFEAKIGNETVFVGGEQDITYVARTGEQSGIYSCDTVSQGEYCNFRFVISLSEASAKRHASITNKIGINSTNPQYLDKQLDLYLDGKLVESLYIGKDLKGSETTQIMISGSGQGANREDAYNNALNNMKQLQTVLITGSLPYKLEIVKLDTISPSLGKEFARNIIYLALIVFLGVSIILFIKYQKIKITLAVILTMFSEAFITLAIAALIKWNLDAPSIAGIIAGMGTGVNDQIVILDESVSNRETNLKERIKSAFFVIMTAFLLIIAAMIPLFWAGAGMLKGFALTTIIGVSVGILVTRPAFADIVRMILKD
;
A
#
# COMPACT_ATOMS: atom_id res chain seq x y z
N MET A 1 -48.95 -0.71 5.24
CA MET A 1 -47.61 -0.18 5.58
C MET A 1 -46.79 -1.36 6.11
N ILE A 2 -45.79 -1.83 5.36
CA ILE A 2 -45.01 -3.04 5.70
C ILE A 2 -44.19 -2.73 6.97
N LYS A 3 -44.52 -3.35 8.10
CA LYS A 3 -43.70 -3.25 9.32
C LYS A 3 -42.43 -4.08 9.12
N LEU A 4 -41.31 -3.42 8.82
CA LEU A 4 -40.00 -4.08 8.76
C LEU A 4 -39.65 -4.68 10.13
N SER A 5 -39.12 -5.91 10.12
CA SER A 5 -38.58 -6.52 11.33
C SER A 5 -37.23 -5.89 11.71
N TRP A 6 -36.83 -6.03 12.98
CA TRP A 6 -35.53 -5.52 13.42
C TRP A 6 -34.35 -6.17 12.67
N LYS A 7 -34.49 -7.43 12.24
CA LYS A 7 -33.47 -8.15 11.47
C LYS A 7 -33.30 -7.58 10.06
N LEU A 8 -34.40 -7.17 9.45
CA LEU A 8 -34.37 -6.52 8.14
C LEU A 8 -33.75 -5.12 8.23
N TRP A 9 -34.05 -4.38 9.31
CA TRP A 9 -33.36 -3.13 9.63
C TRP A 9 -31.86 -3.33 9.84
N LEU A 10 -31.46 -4.37 10.57
CA LEU A 10 -30.05 -4.71 10.76
C LEU A 10 -29.34 -5.01 9.43
N LEU A 11 -29.97 -5.77 8.52
CA LEU A 11 -29.43 -6.00 7.17
C LEU A 11 -29.23 -4.68 6.41
N ILE A 12 -30.24 -3.80 6.41
CA ILE A 12 -30.18 -2.50 5.71
C ILE A 12 -29.04 -1.63 6.27
N ILE A 13 -28.91 -1.54 7.60
CA ILE A 13 -27.84 -0.76 8.25
C ILE A 13 -26.47 -1.30 7.88
N ILE A 14 -26.30 -2.63 7.88
CA ILE A 14 -25.04 -3.28 7.51
C ILE A 14 -24.73 -3.05 6.02
N LEU A 15 -25.73 -3.08 5.14
CA LEU A 15 -25.53 -2.79 3.71
C LEU A 15 -25.10 -1.34 3.46
N LEU A 16 -25.74 -0.38 4.14
CA LEU A 16 -25.35 1.03 4.06
C LEU A 16 -23.92 1.25 4.57
N SER A 17 -23.58 0.63 5.71
CA SER A 17 -22.22 0.66 6.25
C SER A 17 -21.21 0.02 5.30
N SER A 18 -21.59 -1.10 4.68
CA SER A 18 -20.77 -1.81 3.69
C SER A 18 -20.49 -0.95 2.45
N ALA A 19 -21.50 -0.22 1.97
CA ALA A 19 -21.34 0.71 0.85
C ALA A 19 -20.37 1.84 1.18
N LEU A 20 -20.45 2.41 2.39
CA LEU A 20 -19.54 3.45 2.85
C LEU A 20 -18.09 2.94 3.00
N ILE A 21 -17.91 1.70 3.44
CA ILE A 21 -16.59 1.06 3.54
C ILE A 21 -15.99 0.85 2.15
N LEU A 22 -16.79 0.31 1.22
CA LEU A 22 -16.32 -0.03 -0.13
C LEU A 22 -16.03 1.20 -0.98
N PHE A 23 -16.88 2.21 -0.90
CA PHE A 23 -16.82 3.43 -1.72
C PHE A 23 -16.65 4.66 -0.82
N PRO A 24 -15.44 4.88 -0.25
CA PRO A 24 -15.20 6.02 0.62
C PRO A 24 -15.11 7.34 -0.15
N ASN A 25 -14.71 7.27 -1.43
CA ASN A 25 -14.37 8.42 -2.24
C ASN A 25 -15.35 8.51 -3.42
N PHE A 26 -16.20 9.53 -3.38
CA PHE A 26 -17.07 9.90 -4.50
C PHE A 26 -16.48 11.05 -5.33
N GLU A 27 -15.29 11.52 -4.97
CA GLU A 27 -14.60 12.62 -5.63
C GLU A 27 -14.07 12.19 -6.99
N LYS A 28 -14.20 13.10 -7.97
CA LYS A 28 -13.61 12.96 -9.31
C LYS A 28 -12.32 13.78 -9.37
N GLY A 29 -11.34 13.30 -10.13
CA GLY A 29 -10.04 13.96 -10.25
C GLY A 29 -8.88 12.96 -10.26
N VAL A 30 -7.67 13.52 -10.18
CA VAL A 30 -6.42 12.78 -10.00
C VAL A 30 -5.72 13.29 -8.75
N VAL A 31 -5.09 12.39 -7.98
CA VAL A 31 -4.37 12.77 -6.76
C VAL A 31 -2.89 12.99 -7.08
N ILE A 32 -2.28 14.00 -6.46
CA ILE A 32 -0.85 14.26 -6.57
C ILE A 32 -0.11 13.29 -5.63
N LYS A 33 0.72 12.41 -6.20
CA LYS A 33 1.54 11.40 -5.49
C LYS A 33 2.87 11.97 -5.01
N SER A 34 3.47 12.85 -5.80
CA SER A 34 4.71 13.54 -5.43
C SER A 34 4.82 14.87 -6.16
N VAL A 35 5.52 15.82 -5.54
CA VAL A 35 5.90 17.11 -6.14
C VAL A 35 7.39 17.27 -5.96
N ASP A 36 8.13 17.55 -7.03
CA ASP A 36 9.55 17.90 -6.95
C ASP A 36 9.72 19.23 -6.20
N GLN A 37 10.51 19.22 -5.12
CA GLN A 37 10.72 20.37 -4.23
C GLN A 37 11.34 21.59 -4.93
N ASN A 38 12.07 21.37 -6.03
CA ASN A 38 12.71 22.43 -6.81
C ASN A 38 11.85 22.88 -8.02
N SER A 39 10.58 22.49 -8.07
CA SER A 39 9.69 22.83 -9.18
C SER A 39 8.82 24.05 -8.89
N THR A 40 8.42 24.76 -9.95
CA THR A 40 7.43 25.85 -9.89
C THR A 40 6.11 25.40 -9.28
N ALA A 41 5.75 24.12 -9.42
CA ALA A 41 4.58 23.54 -8.77
C ALA A 41 4.69 23.54 -7.24
N TYR A 42 5.86 23.21 -6.70
CA TYR A 42 6.10 23.24 -5.26
C TYR A 42 6.12 24.68 -4.72
N GLU A 43 6.76 25.60 -5.46
CA GLU A 43 6.81 27.02 -5.09
C GLU A 43 5.42 27.66 -5.02
N GLU A 44 4.55 27.35 -5.99
CA GLU A 44 3.16 27.84 -6.02
C GLU A 44 2.23 27.13 -5.02
N GLY A 45 2.75 26.17 -4.24
CA GLY A 45 2.03 25.59 -3.11
C GLY A 45 1.34 24.26 -3.38
N LEU A 46 1.56 23.61 -4.54
CA LEU A 46 1.07 22.25 -4.75
C LEU A 46 1.80 21.28 -3.83
N ARG A 47 1.04 20.36 -3.23
CA ARG A 47 1.55 19.36 -2.29
C ARG A 47 0.99 17.98 -2.62
N THR A 48 1.71 16.96 -2.16
CA THR A 48 1.25 15.57 -2.19
C THR A 48 -0.10 15.43 -1.48
N GLY A 49 -1.00 14.63 -2.04
CA GLY A 49 -2.34 14.37 -1.52
C GLY A 49 -3.43 15.31 -2.04
N MET A 50 -3.07 16.43 -2.66
CA MET A 50 -4.05 17.32 -3.30
C MET A 50 -4.72 16.64 -4.50
N ILE A 51 -6.02 16.88 -4.67
CA ILE A 51 -6.82 16.31 -5.77
C ILE A 51 -7.03 17.38 -6.84
N ILE A 52 -6.49 17.16 -8.04
CA ILE A 52 -6.71 18.01 -9.21
C ILE A 52 -8.07 17.66 -9.84
N LYS A 53 -8.94 18.67 -9.96
CA LYS A 53 -10.28 18.57 -10.54
C LYS A 53 -10.36 19.14 -11.96
N SER A 54 -9.60 20.18 -12.26
CA SER A 54 -9.52 20.72 -13.61
C SER A 54 -8.20 21.43 -13.86
N ILE A 55 -7.82 21.53 -15.14
CA ILE A 55 -6.69 22.32 -15.62
C ILE A 55 -7.19 23.23 -16.73
N ASN A 56 -6.93 24.54 -16.65
CA ASN A 56 -7.39 25.54 -17.62
C ASN A 56 -8.89 25.45 -17.92
N SER A 57 -9.71 25.22 -16.88
CA SER A 57 -11.17 25.03 -16.96
C SER A 57 -11.62 23.72 -17.64
N GLU A 58 -10.71 22.85 -18.06
CA GLU A 58 -11.04 21.50 -18.54
C GLU A 58 -11.11 20.50 -17.37
N SER A 59 -12.24 19.82 -17.23
CA SER A 59 -12.48 18.87 -16.13
C SER A 59 -11.62 17.60 -16.29
N ILE A 60 -11.04 17.15 -15.17
CA ILE A 60 -10.26 15.91 -15.08
C ILE A 60 -11.03 14.91 -14.23
N ASN A 61 -11.41 13.78 -14.82
CA ASN A 61 -12.06 12.69 -14.08
C ASN A 61 -11.11 11.51 -13.81
N ASN A 62 -10.07 11.38 -14.62
CA ASN A 62 -9.11 10.28 -14.58
C ASN A 62 -7.74 10.72 -15.14
N PHE A 63 -6.76 9.82 -15.04
CA PHE A 63 -5.39 10.01 -15.51
C PHE A 63 -5.27 10.27 -17.02
N GLU A 64 -6.15 9.69 -17.83
CA GLU A 64 -6.18 9.87 -19.28
C GLU A 64 -6.63 11.29 -19.65
N ASP A 65 -7.66 11.82 -18.98
CA ASP A 65 -8.09 13.22 -19.11
C ASP A 65 -6.94 14.17 -18.78
N TYR A 66 -6.25 13.94 -17.65
CA TYR A 66 -5.08 14.74 -17.26
C TYR A 66 -3.98 14.66 -18.33
N THR A 67 -3.64 13.45 -18.79
CA THR A 67 -2.57 13.24 -19.78
C THR A 67 -2.90 13.96 -21.09
N LYS A 68 -4.15 13.89 -21.53
CA LYS A 68 -4.63 14.57 -22.74
C LYS A 68 -4.51 16.08 -22.63
N ILE A 69 -4.94 16.67 -21.50
CA ILE A 69 -4.85 18.12 -21.25
C ILE A 69 -3.39 18.55 -21.13
N MET A 70 -2.55 17.79 -20.44
CA MET A 70 -1.13 18.14 -20.30
C MET A 70 -0.38 18.06 -21.62
N ASN A 71 -0.70 17.08 -22.48
CA ASN A 71 -0.13 16.98 -23.82
C ASN A 71 -0.61 18.07 -24.78
N SER A 72 -1.81 18.62 -24.58
CA SER A 72 -2.29 19.77 -25.36
C SER A 72 -1.62 21.08 -24.93
N VAL A 73 -1.37 21.24 -23.62
CA VAL A 73 -0.74 22.45 -23.05
C VAL A 73 0.78 22.44 -23.23
N PHE A 74 1.42 21.27 -23.15
CA PHE A 74 2.84 21.08 -23.42
C PHE A 74 3.02 20.03 -24.52
N PRO A 75 2.83 20.40 -25.80
CA PRO A 75 3.08 19.49 -26.90
C PRO A 75 4.55 19.10 -26.92
N SER A 76 4.84 17.81 -26.83
CA SER A 76 6.17 17.27 -27.13
C SER A 76 6.43 17.43 -28.63
N GLU A 77 6.87 18.60 -29.10
CA GLU A 77 7.02 18.83 -30.55
C GLU A 77 8.41 18.47 -31.08
N LYS A 78 8.38 17.63 -32.14
CA LYS A 78 9.42 17.25 -33.12
C LYS A 78 10.27 16.00 -32.83
N ILE A 79 9.70 14.84 -33.17
CA ILE A 79 10.48 13.77 -33.84
C ILE A 79 9.95 13.63 -35.27
N ASN A 80 10.80 13.98 -36.22
CA ASN A 80 10.65 13.69 -37.64
C ASN A 80 10.76 12.16 -37.84
N PRO A 81 9.82 11.46 -38.52
CA PRO A 81 9.85 10.00 -38.65
C PRO A 81 10.97 9.43 -39.55
N SER A 82 11.98 10.21 -39.95
CA SER A 82 12.98 9.80 -40.95
C SER A 82 14.41 9.66 -40.43
N SER A 83 14.62 9.40 -39.13
CA SER A 83 15.97 9.18 -38.57
C SER A 83 16.07 7.96 -37.64
N ILE A 84 15.20 6.97 -37.82
CA ILE A 84 15.45 5.60 -37.33
C ILE A 84 16.33 4.92 -38.38
N ASN A 85 17.64 5.21 -38.32
CA ASN A 85 18.76 4.38 -38.83
C ASN A 85 20.00 5.25 -39.06
N LYS A 86 20.68 5.63 -37.98
CA LYS A 86 22.16 5.68 -37.91
C LYS A 86 22.57 6.15 -36.52
N ILE A 87 23.73 5.66 -36.09
CA ILE A 87 24.41 5.91 -34.80
C ILE A 87 24.09 4.85 -33.73
N ILE A 88 24.37 3.60 -34.08
CA ILE A 88 25.27 2.79 -33.26
C ILE A 88 26.68 3.19 -33.69
N GLN A 89 27.45 3.86 -32.83
CA GLN A 89 28.91 3.75 -32.66
C GLN A 89 29.53 5.04 -32.08
N LYS A 90 30.22 4.84 -30.95
CA LYS A 90 31.44 5.51 -30.47
C LYS A 90 31.42 7.02 -30.22
N THR A 91 31.73 7.40 -28.97
CA THR A 91 32.89 8.23 -28.54
C THR A 91 32.73 8.47 -27.03
N ASP A 92 33.58 8.01 -26.12
CA ASP A 92 35.00 8.33 -25.87
C ASP A 92 35.38 9.82 -25.93
N LEU A 93 35.64 10.35 -24.72
CA LEU A 93 36.72 11.25 -24.28
C LEU A 93 36.95 12.63 -24.93
N ASN A 94 37.25 13.58 -24.01
CA ASN A 94 38.00 14.84 -24.16
C ASN A 94 37.27 16.01 -24.87
N SER A 95 37.47 17.29 -24.54
CA SER A 95 38.22 18.01 -23.52
C SER A 95 37.95 19.52 -23.73
N SER A 96 37.95 20.30 -22.65
CA SER A 96 38.47 21.69 -22.53
C SER A 96 38.11 22.78 -23.55
N THR A 97 37.59 23.91 -23.07
CA THR A 97 38.18 25.27 -23.12
C THR A 97 37.19 26.27 -22.50
N GLN A 98 37.43 26.84 -21.32
CA GLN A 98 38.26 28.01 -20.93
C GLN A 98 37.74 29.40 -21.35
N ASN A 99 37.76 30.29 -20.34
CA ASN A 99 37.94 31.76 -20.36
C ASN A 99 36.71 32.66 -20.55
N LYS A 100 36.59 33.84 -19.90
CA LYS A 100 37.21 34.49 -18.72
C LYS A 100 36.51 35.87 -18.56
N ILE A 101 36.22 36.24 -17.31
CA ILE A 101 36.50 37.54 -16.64
C ILE A 101 35.83 38.87 -17.08
N SER A 102 35.43 39.61 -16.02
CA SER A 102 35.40 41.09 -15.81
C SER A 102 34.08 41.81 -16.10
N SER A 103 33.62 42.81 -15.34
CA SER A 103 34.00 43.38 -14.03
C SER A 103 32.95 44.47 -13.64
N ASN A 104 32.81 44.67 -12.32
CA ASN A 104 32.12 45.71 -11.52
C ASN A 104 32.27 47.20 -12.01
N PRO A 105 31.67 48.27 -11.38
CA PRO A 105 30.96 48.36 -10.06
C PRO A 105 29.68 49.27 -9.95
N VAL A 106 28.94 49.04 -8.86
CA VAL A 106 28.24 49.92 -7.88
C VAL A 106 28.11 51.45 -8.15
N ASN A 107 26.89 52.02 -8.04
CA ASN A 107 26.62 53.19 -7.17
C ASN A 107 25.14 53.47 -6.81
N ASN A 108 24.98 54.03 -5.60
CA ASN A 108 23.77 54.33 -4.82
C ASN A 108 22.80 55.38 -5.41
N SER A 109 21.50 55.24 -5.15
CA SER A 109 20.76 56.04 -4.15
C SER A 109 19.23 56.05 -4.36
N SER A 110 18.54 56.13 -3.23
CA SER A 110 17.11 56.03 -2.98
C SER A 110 16.19 56.93 -3.83
N LYS A 111 15.01 56.40 -4.16
CA LYS A 111 13.75 57.15 -4.14
C LYS A 111 12.56 56.21 -3.90
N ASN A 112 11.85 56.47 -2.81
CA ASN A 112 10.54 55.90 -2.49
C ASN A 112 9.54 56.25 -3.60
N THR A 113 8.87 55.24 -4.16
CA THR A 113 7.52 55.40 -4.72
C THR A 113 6.81 54.03 -4.77
N THR A 114 5.81 53.93 -3.90
CA THR A 114 4.49 53.31 -4.10
C THR A 114 4.42 51.92 -4.76
N PHE A 115 3.96 50.95 -3.96
CA PHE A 115 3.42 49.67 -4.38
C PHE A 115 2.31 49.84 -5.43
N GLN A 116 2.63 49.59 -6.70
CA GLN A 116 1.78 48.85 -7.62
C GLN A 116 2.71 48.04 -8.52
N LYS A 117 2.91 46.75 -8.19
CA LYS A 117 3.49 45.81 -9.13
C LYS A 117 2.36 44.93 -9.65
N THR A 118 1.68 45.45 -10.67
CA THR A 118 1.08 44.62 -11.71
C THR A 118 2.14 43.60 -12.12
N LYS A 119 1.87 42.31 -11.89
CA LYS A 119 2.72 41.20 -12.29
C LYS A 119 2.67 41.18 -13.83
N GLU A 120 3.56 41.92 -14.48
CA GLU A 120 3.71 41.90 -15.92
C GLU A 120 3.92 40.46 -16.37
N LEU A 121 3.17 40.08 -17.41
CA LEU A 121 3.18 38.76 -18.02
C LEU A 121 4.62 38.44 -18.49
N PRO A 122 5.31 37.42 -17.93
CA PRO A 122 6.62 37.05 -18.42
C PRO A 122 6.48 36.51 -19.85
N LYS A 123 7.12 37.21 -20.81
CA LYS A 123 6.94 37.13 -22.28
C LYS A 123 7.15 35.76 -22.95
N ASN A 124 7.28 34.66 -22.21
CA ASN A 124 7.47 33.34 -22.82
C ASN A 124 7.06 32.16 -21.92
N LYS A 125 6.18 32.38 -20.93
CA LYS A 125 5.71 31.34 -20.00
C LYS A 125 4.27 30.94 -20.25
N THR A 126 4.00 29.64 -20.32
CA THR A 126 2.65 29.09 -20.43
C THR A 126 1.92 29.29 -19.10
N LYS A 127 0.71 29.84 -19.15
CA LYS A 127 -0.18 29.99 -18.00
C LYS A 127 -0.95 28.68 -17.80
N LEU A 128 -0.82 28.08 -16.63
CA LEU A 128 -1.51 26.87 -16.23
C LEU A 128 -2.34 27.17 -14.97
N ILE A 129 -3.66 27.01 -15.06
CA ILE A 129 -4.58 27.15 -13.92
C ILE A 129 -4.92 25.74 -13.46
N ILE A 130 -4.37 25.29 -12.34
CA ILE A 130 -4.68 24.00 -11.74
C ILE A 130 -5.69 24.21 -10.64
N ASN A 131 -6.91 23.74 -10.84
CA ASN A 131 -7.95 23.73 -9.82
C ASN A 131 -7.91 22.42 -9.05
N THR A 132 -7.66 22.51 -7.76
CA THR A 132 -7.76 21.38 -6.84
C THR A 132 -9.11 21.41 -6.10
N LYS A 133 -9.38 20.38 -5.29
CA LYS A 133 -10.58 20.34 -4.45
C LYS A 133 -10.74 21.58 -3.57
N ASP A 134 -9.64 22.08 -3.02
CA ASP A 134 -9.65 23.08 -1.95
C ASP A 134 -9.08 24.45 -2.38
N SER A 135 -8.34 24.51 -3.49
CA SER A 135 -7.67 25.73 -3.95
C SER A 135 -7.38 25.77 -5.45
N GLU A 136 -7.32 26.99 -6.00
CA GLU A 136 -6.84 27.26 -7.36
C GLU A 136 -5.36 27.65 -7.31
N PHE A 137 -4.56 27.06 -8.21
CA PHE A 137 -3.13 27.35 -8.35
C PHE A 137 -2.83 27.88 -9.74
N LEU A 138 -2.03 28.95 -9.80
CA LEU A 138 -1.68 29.62 -11.03
C LEU A 138 -0.19 29.48 -11.30
N LEU A 139 0.19 28.60 -12.22
CA LEU A 139 1.58 28.40 -12.60
C LEU A 139 1.91 29.14 -13.89
N TYR A 140 3.10 29.74 -13.91
CA TYR A 140 3.73 30.27 -15.12
C TYR A 140 5.00 29.48 -15.37
N THR A 141 4.97 28.57 -16.34
CA THR A 141 6.06 27.62 -16.62
C THR A 141 6.19 27.30 -18.10
N ASN A 142 7.39 26.91 -18.54
CA ASN A 142 7.67 26.49 -19.92
C ASN A 142 7.73 24.97 -20.06
N GLU A 143 7.81 24.29 -18.91
CA GLU A 143 7.88 22.85 -18.80
C GLU A 143 6.70 22.34 -17.99
N PRO A 144 6.29 21.07 -18.18
CA PRO A 144 5.25 20.47 -17.36
C PRO A 144 5.60 20.57 -15.86
N PRO A 145 4.60 20.79 -14.99
CA PRO A 145 4.80 20.71 -13.55
C PRO A 145 5.38 19.33 -13.21
N LYS A 146 6.50 19.30 -12.50
CA LYS A 146 7.20 18.06 -12.09
C LYS A 146 6.46 17.37 -10.95
N ILE A 147 5.25 16.91 -11.26
CA ILE A 147 4.35 16.21 -10.34
C ILE A 147 4.07 14.81 -10.87
N THR A 148 4.02 13.84 -9.97
CA THR A 148 3.52 12.50 -10.27
C THR A 148 2.07 12.44 -9.81
N ILE A 149 1.18 11.93 -10.66
CA ILE A 149 -0.25 11.80 -10.34
C ILE A 149 -0.73 10.34 -10.39
N GLU A 150 -1.81 10.06 -9.69
CA GLU A 150 -2.47 8.75 -9.67
C GLU A 150 -3.99 8.93 -9.76
N ASN A 151 -4.70 7.94 -10.30
CA ASN A 151 -6.16 7.93 -10.26
C ASN A 151 -6.66 7.85 -8.81
N ILE A 152 -7.73 8.56 -8.48
CA ILE A 152 -8.41 8.37 -7.20
C ILE A 152 -8.96 6.94 -7.16
N GLN A 153 -8.51 6.14 -6.19
CA GLN A 153 -9.04 4.81 -5.97
C GLN A 153 -10.52 4.91 -5.57
N LYS A 154 -11.42 4.48 -6.46
CA LYS A 154 -12.88 4.52 -6.27
C LYS A 154 -13.36 3.52 -5.21
N THR A 155 -12.61 2.44 -5.01
CA THR A 155 -12.94 1.40 -4.04
C THR A 155 -11.76 1.16 -3.09
N LYS A 156 -12.04 0.71 -1.86
CA LYS A 156 -11.01 0.19 -0.94
C LYS A 156 -10.60 -1.26 -1.25
N ILE A 157 -11.10 -1.84 -2.33
CA ILE A 157 -10.81 -3.22 -2.69
C ILE A 157 -9.40 -3.26 -3.25
N LYS A 158 -8.52 -4.01 -2.58
CA LYS A 158 -7.22 -4.37 -3.12
C LYS A 158 -7.35 -5.66 -3.91
N THR A 159 -6.81 -5.66 -5.12
CA THR A 159 -6.80 -6.84 -5.98
C THR A 159 -5.45 -7.55 -5.91
N GLY A 160 -5.49 -8.87 -5.86
CA GLY A 160 -4.33 -9.74 -5.90
C GLY A 160 -3.76 -9.85 -7.31
N LEU A 161 -2.66 -10.59 -7.40
CA LEU A 161 -1.90 -10.75 -8.65
C LEU A 161 -2.75 -11.29 -9.81
N ASP A 162 -3.68 -12.20 -9.53
CA ASP A 162 -4.50 -12.84 -10.56
C ASP A 162 -5.43 -11.86 -11.31
N LEU A 163 -5.72 -10.70 -10.70
CA LEU A 163 -6.57 -9.65 -11.28
C LEU A 163 -5.75 -8.48 -11.84
N SER A 164 -4.64 -8.13 -11.17
CA SER A 164 -3.82 -6.97 -11.54
C SER A 164 -2.68 -7.32 -12.51
N GLY A 165 -2.22 -8.58 -12.52
CA GLY A 165 -0.98 -9.01 -13.17
C GLY A 165 0.29 -8.55 -12.46
N GLY A 166 1.44 -9.13 -12.82
CA GLY A 166 2.74 -9.01 -12.16
C GLY A 166 3.45 -10.35 -11.91
N ALA A 167 4.25 -10.40 -10.84
CA ALA A 167 4.99 -11.59 -10.43
C ALA A 167 4.81 -11.88 -8.93
N ARG A 168 4.87 -13.17 -8.58
CA ARG A 168 4.93 -13.63 -7.18
C ARG A 168 6.11 -14.58 -6.98
N ALA A 169 6.80 -14.42 -5.85
CA ALA A 169 7.86 -15.30 -5.40
C ALA A 169 7.52 -15.84 -4.02
N LEU A 170 7.52 -17.16 -3.87
CA LEU A 170 7.53 -17.83 -2.58
C LEU A 170 8.99 -18.03 -2.18
N VAL A 171 9.39 -17.41 -1.09
CA VAL A 171 10.76 -17.29 -0.66
C VAL A 171 10.90 -17.89 0.73
N LYS A 172 11.95 -18.67 0.97
CA LYS A 172 12.30 -19.16 2.31
C LYS A 172 13.72 -18.71 2.68
N PRO A 173 13.97 -18.36 3.94
CA PRO A 173 15.34 -18.23 4.42
C PRO A 173 16.04 -19.60 4.40
N GLU A 174 17.34 -19.64 4.09
CA GLU A 174 18.11 -20.90 4.14
C GLU A 174 18.19 -21.50 5.56
N VAL A 175 18.00 -20.68 6.60
CA VAL A 175 17.98 -21.08 8.01
C VAL A 175 16.55 -21.01 8.55
N ARG A 176 16.20 -21.89 9.49
CA ARG A 176 14.91 -21.77 10.20
C ARG A 176 14.87 -20.49 11.02
N VAL A 177 13.84 -19.67 10.77
CA VAL A 177 13.61 -18.40 11.47
C VAL A 177 12.35 -18.47 12.32
N SER A 178 12.38 -17.78 13.46
CA SER A 178 11.22 -17.51 14.30
C SER A 178 10.22 -16.57 13.61
N GLN A 179 8.99 -16.51 14.11
CA GLN A 179 7.96 -15.61 13.56
C GLN A 179 8.34 -14.12 13.71
N SER A 180 9.06 -13.75 14.77
CA SER A 180 9.59 -12.39 14.94
C SER A 180 10.64 -12.06 13.89
N GLU A 181 11.58 -12.97 13.63
CA GLU A 181 12.62 -12.78 12.61
C GLU A 181 12.03 -12.75 11.20
N LEU A 182 11.00 -13.57 10.93
CA LEU A 182 10.29 -13.50 9.65
C LEU A 182 9.55 -12.17 9.47
N LYS A 183 8.96 -11.61 10.55
CA LYS A 183 8.32 -10.29 10.51
C LYS A 183 9.33 -9.18 10.22
N ASP A 184 10.53 -9.25 10.82
CA ASP A 184 11.63 -8.34 10.51
C ASP A 184 12.02 -8.45 9.04
N LEU A 185 12.22 -9.67 8.55
CA LEU A 185 12.51 -9.99 7.14
C LEU A 185 11.47 -9.43 6.17
N ILE A 186 10.19 -9.58 6.48
CA ILE A 186 9.09 -9.01 5.69
C ILE A 186 9.20 -7.48 5.64
N THR A 187 9.48 -6.85 6.78
CA THR A 187 9.61 -5.40 6.90
C THR A 187 10.80 -4.89 6.07
N ILE A 188 11.94 -5.59 6.13
CA ILE A 188 13.13 -5.29 5.30
C ILE A 188 12.79 -5.37 3.82
N THR A 189 12.27 -6.52 3.39
CA THR A 189 11.96 -6.76 1.98
C THR A 189 10.95 -5.75 1.47
N SER A 190 9.92 -5.43 2.26
CA SER A 190 8.93 -4.40 1.91
C SER A 190 9.58 -3.02 1.76
N ASN A 191 10.40 -2.60 2.71
CA ASN A 191 11.06 -1.28 2.66
C ASN A 191 12.03 -1.18 1.49
N ARG A 192 12.78 -2.25 1.20
CA ARG A 192 13.67 -2.33 0.03
C ARG A 192 12.92 -2.16 -1.27
N LEU A 193 11.84 -2.93 -1.46
CA LEU A 193 11.06 -2.87 -2.69
C LEU A 193 10.38 -1.50 -2.86
N ASN A 194 9.88 -0.91 -1.77
CA ASN A 194 9.36 0.46 -1.76
C ASN A 194 10.43 1.49 -2.14
N ALA A 195 11.66 1.37 -1.60
CA ALA A 195 12.78 2.23 -1.96
C ALA A 195 13.10 2.13 -3.46
N PHE A 196 12.98 0.95 -4.08
CA PHE A 196 13.12 0.79 -5.53
C PHE A 196 12.04 1.52 -6.36
N GLY A 197 11.04 2.13 -5.73
CA GLY A 197 9.96 2.87 -6.38
C GLY A 197 8.76 1.98 -6.71
N ILE A 198 8.73 0.76 -6.17
CA ILE A 198 7.66 -0.20 -6.39
C ILE A 198 6.61 0.01 -5.31
N SER A 199 5.52 0.72 -5.62
CA SER A 199 4.49 1.05 -4.62
C SER A 199 3.44 -0.05 -4.41
N ASP A 200 3.28 -0.97 -5.38
CA ASP A 200 2.30 -2.06 -5.34
C ASP A 200 2.97 -3.40 -5.00
N VAL A 201 3.62 -3.43 -3.84
CA VAL A 201 4.25 -4.63 -3.28
C VAL A 201 3.45 -5.15 -2.10
N SER A 202 3.21 -6.46 -2.09
CA SER A 202 2.60 -7.21 -1.00
C SER A 202 3.60 -8.25 -0.51
N VAL A 203 4.12 -8.08 0.70
CA VAL A 203 5.01 -9.05 1.35
C VAL A 203 4.28 -9.62 2.57
N ARG A 204 4.05 -10.94 2.58
CA ARG A 204 3.32 -11.60 3.68
C ARG A 204 3.98 -12.89 4.15
N SER A 205 3.82 -13.17 5.44
CA SER A 205 4.22 -14.45 6.04
C SER A 205 3.26 -15.55 5.62
N VAL A 206 3.81 -16.70 5.29
CA VAL A 206 3.05 -17.91 4.99
C VAL A 206 3.73 -19.11 5.60
N SER A 207 2.96 -20.08 6.09
CA SER A 207 3.52 -21.30 6.66
C SER A 207 2.89 -22.51 5.99
N ASP A 208 3.62 -23.62 5.94
CA ASP A 208 3.08 -24.91 5.53
C ASP A 208 2.63 -25.74 6.75
N LEU A 209 1.99 -26.88 6.48
CA LEU A 209 1.58 -27.85 7.50
C LEU A 209 2.78 -28.56 8.16
N SER A 210 3.99 -28.41 7.61
CA SER A 210 5.23 -28.96 8.13
C SER A 210 5.95 -27.99 9.09
N GLY A 211 5.38 -26.81 9.32
CA GLY A 211 5.94 -25.78 10.21
C GLY A 211 7.06 -24.94 9.60
N ASN A 212 7.28 -25.03 8.29
CA ASN A 212 8.22 -24.14 7.59
C ASN A 212 7.57 -22.78 7.36
N ASN A 213 8.36 -21.73 7.53
CA ASN A 213 7.95 -20.35 7.37
C ASN A 213 8.50 -19.79 6.05
N PHE A 214 7.62 -19.20 5.26
CA PHE A 214 7.88 -18.63 3.95
C PHE A 214 7.48 -17.15 3.95
N MET A 215 8.15 -16.38 3.10
CA MET A 215 7.78 -15.05 2.70
C MET A 215 7.21 -15.11 1.29
N LEU A 216 5.95 -14.72 1.13
CA LEU A 216 5.37 -14.53 -0.20
C LEU A 216 5.49 -13.06 -0.58
N VAL A 217 6.24 -12.81 -1.65
CA VAL A 217 6.47 -11.48 -2.24
C VAL A 217 5.67 -11.39 -3.53
N GLU A 218 4.76 -10.44 -3.61
CA GLU A 218 3.96 -10.14 -4.80
C GLU A 218 4.26 -8.72 -5.25
N VAL A 219 4.56 -8.55 -6.55
CA VAL A 219 4.80 -7.25 -7.15
C VAL A 219 3.93 -7.10 -8.38
N ALA A 220 3.05 -6.10 -8.36
CA ALA A 220 2.20 -5.81 -9.51
C ALA A 220 3.02 -5.27 -10.70
N GLY A 221 2.72 -5.75 -11.91
CA GLY A 221 3.36 -5.29 -13.15
C GLY A 221 4.83 -5.68 -13.35
N ALA A 222 5.50 -6.32 -12.38
CA ALA A 222 6.87 -6.80 -12.54
C ALA A 222 6.95 -8.14 -13.28
N THR A 223 8.08 -8.41 -13.94
CA THR A 223 8.37 -9.72 -14.52
C THR A 223 8.98 -10.67 -13.48
N PRO A 224 8.92 -12.01 -13.69
CA PRO A 224 9.65 -12.97 -12.86
C PRO A 224 11.13 -12.64 -12.70
N SER A 225 11.79 -12.23 -13.79
CA SER A 225 13.22 -11.91 -13.80
C SER A 225 13.51 -10.71 -12.90
N ASP A 226 12.71 -9.66 -13.01
CA ASP A 226 12.88 -8.46 -12.18
C ASP A 226 12.65 -8.81 -10.71
N LEU A 227 11.59 -9.57 -10.40
CA LEU A 227 11.31 -9.98 -9.04
C LEU A 227 12.40 -10.89 -8.47
N LYS A 228 12.91 -11.83 -9.28
CA LYS A 228 14.04 -12.68 -8.89
C LYS A 228 15.26 -11.84 -8.58
N GLU A 229 15.60 -10.87 -9.42
CA GLU A 229 16.72 -9.96 -9.16
C GLU A 229 16.52 -9.17 -7.87
N LEU A 230 15.34 -8.57 -7.68
CA LEU A 230 15.01 -7.77 -6.51
C LEU A 230 15.05 -8.56 -5.20
N VAL A 231 14.58 -9.81 -5.23
CA VAL A 231 14.53 -10.69 -4.04
C VAL A 231 15.86 -11.39 -3.78
N SER A 232 16.57 -11.81 -4.84
CA SER A 232 17.84 -12.55 -4.72
C SER A 232 19.05 -11.65 -4.46
N LYS A 233 18.96 -10.35 -4.76
CA LYS A 233 20.07 -9.41 -4.50
C LYS A 233 20.20 -9.18 -3.00
N GLN A 234 21.32 -9.65 -2.42
CA GLN A 234 21.83 -9.14 -1.16
C GLN A 234 22.02 -7.63 -1.36
N GLY A 235 21.23 -6.81 -0.66
CA GLY A 235 21.35 -5.35 -0.77
C GLY A 235 22.75 -4.87 -0.40
N LYS A 236 23.06 -3.60 -0.68
CA LYS A 236 24.31 -2.95 -0.24
C LYS A 236 23.97 -1.73 0.62
N PHE A 237 24.28 -1.80 1.91
CA PHE A 237 24.23 -0.64 2.81
C PHE A 237 25.53 0.15 2.76
N GLU A 238 25.43 1.46 2.64
CA GLU A 238 26.56 2.38 2.74
C GLU A 238 26.16 3.60 3.58
N ALA A 239 26.91 3.91 4.63
CA ALA A 239 26.79 5.17 5.33
C ALA A 239 27.84 6.15 4.78
N LYS A 240 27.41 7.34 4.36
CA LYS A 240 28.27 8.36 3.73
C LYS A 240 28.18 9.68 4.47
N ILE A 241 29.26 10.45 4.45
CA ILE A 241 29.25 11.85 4.87
C ILE A 241 29.70 12.69 3.68
N GLY A 242 28.75 13.41 3.09
CA GLY A 242 28.94 13.96 1.75
C GLY A 242 29.19 12.84 0.74
N ASN A 243 30.35 12.85 0.08
CA ASN A 243 30.70 11.83 -0.93
C ASN A 243 31.61 10.72 -0.40
N GLU A 244 32.01 10.76 0.88
CA GLU A 244 32.94 9.79 1.47
C GLU A 244 32.16 8.68 2.19
N THR A 245 32.40 7.42 1.82
CA THR A 245 31.84 6.25 2.52
C THR A 245 32.56 6.04 3.85
N VAL A 246 31.80 6.07 4.93
CA VAL A 246 32.27 5.93 6.30
C VAL A 246 32.35 4.46 6.69
N PHE A 247 31.22 3.77 6.60
CA PHE A 247 31.10 2.34 6.88
C PHE A 247 30.06 1.69 5.96
N VAL A 248 30.31 0.43 5.60
CA VAL A 248 29.42 -0.43 4.84
C VAL A 248 28.86 -1.53 5.73
N GLY A 249 27.62 -1.94 5.47
CA GLY A 249 27.00 -3.00 6.26
C GLY A 249 27.45 -4.38 5.81
N GLY A 250 27.07 -5.42 6.57
CA GLY A 250 27.29 -6.82 6.22
C GLY A 250 28.64 -7.31 6.69
N GLU A 251 28.75 -7.62 7.99
CA GLU A 251 29.92 -8.12 8.75
C GLU A 251 31.29 -7.43 8.53
N GLN A 252 31.41 -6.46 7.63
CA GLN A 252 32.66 -5.79 7.29
C GLN A 252 32.97 -4.64 8.24
N ASP A 253 32.09 -3.63 8.31
CA ASP A 253 32.36 -2.44 9.13
C ASP A 253 31.47 -2.35 10.38
N ILE A 254 30.20 -2.72 10.28
CA ILE A 254 29.30 -2.79 11.45
C ILE A 254 29.36 -4.22 12.01
N THR A 255 30.02 -4.37 13.16
CA THR A 255 30.27 -5.67 13.80
C THR A 255 29.17 -6.09 14.76
N TYR A 256 28.41 -5.13 15.30
CA TYR A 256 27.29 -5.40 16.20
C TYR A 256 26.27 -4.26 16.18
N VAL A 257 25.00 -4.61 16.36
CA VAL A 257 23.92 -3.64 16.58
C VAL A 257 23.08 -4.14 17.75
N ALA A 258 23.01 -3.34 18.82
CA ALA A 258 22.21 -3.67 19.98
C ALA A 258 20.72 -3.67 19.61
N ARG A 259 20.03 -4.80 19.81
CA ARG A 259 18.58 -4.95 19.55
C ARG A 259 17.72 -4.85 20.80
N THR A 260 18.27 -5.21 21.96
CA THR A 260 17.55 -5.30 23.24
C THR A 260 18.48 -5.03 24.42
N GLY A 261 17.92 -4.80 25.61
CA GLY A 261 18.69 -4.62 26.85
C GLY A 261 19.09 -3.18 27.13
N GLU A 262 20.02 -2.96 28.05
CA GLU A 262 20.42 -1.60 28.48
C GLU A 262 20.99 -0.72 27.36
N GLN A 263 21.50 -1.37 26.31
CA GLN A 263 22.11 -0.72 25.15
C GLN A 263 21.12 -0.43 24.01
N SER A 264 19.83 -0.75 24.18
CA SER A 264 18.81 -0.53 23.15
C SER A 264 17.41 -0.42 23.75
N GLY A 265 16.76 0.72 23.57
CA GLY A 265 15.37 0.90 23.96
C GLY A 265 14.86 2.32 23.89
N ILE A 266 13.61 2.49 24.30
CA ILE A 266 12.99 3.80 24.53
C ILE A 266 13.52 4.33 25.86
N TYR A 267 14.12 5.51 25.87
CA TYR A 267 14.78 6.06 27.07
C TYR A 267 14.05 7.26 27.68
N SER A 268 13.22 7.96 26.91
CA SER A 268 12.41 9.07 27.40
C SER A 268 11.16 9.21 26.56
N CYS A 269 10.10 9.76 27.16
CA CYS A 269 8.93 10.21 26.42
C CYS A 269 8.40 11.46 27.11
N ASP A 270 8.14 12.49 26.31
CA ASP A 270 7.70 13.79 26.79
C ASP A 270 6.45 14.25 26.04
N THR A 271 5.69 15.11 26.70
CA THR A 271 4.48 15.71 26.14
C THR A 271 4.84 17.02 25.43
N VAL A 272 4.32 17.19 24.22
CA VAL A 272 4.42 18.43 23.43
C VAL A 272 3.03 19.00 23.16
N SER A 273 2.95 20.27 22.77
CA SER A 273 1.68 20.99 22.58
C SER A 273 0.71 20.34 21.60
N GLN A 274 1.17 19.43 20.74
CA GLN A 274 0.37 18.64 19.80
C GLN A 274 0.70 17.14 19.85
N GLY A 275 0.65 16.54 21.04
CA GLY A 275 0.74 15.09 21.23
C GLY A 275 1.90 14.68 22.12
N GLU A 276 2.38 13.46 21.92
CA GLU A 276 3.51 12.91 22.67
C GLU A 276 4.62 12.47 21.72
N TYR A 277 5.86 12.52 22.21
CA TYR A 277 6.98 11.93 21.51
C TYR A 277 7.83 11.09 22.46
N CYS A 278 8.35 9.98 21.94
CA CYS A 278 9.24 9.07 22.64
C CYS A 278 10.57 9.03 21.92
N ASN A 279 11.66 9.09 22.66
CA ASN A 279 13.01 8.99 22.13
C ASN A 279 13.57 7.58 22.36
N PHE A 280 14.19 7.04 21.32
CA PHE A 280 14.91 5.77 21.38
C PHE A 280 16.41 6.00 21.26
N ARG A 281 17.18 5.03 21.76
CA ARG A 281 18.60 4.95 21.51
C ARG A 281 19.04 3.50 21.39
N PHE A 282 20.05 3.24 20.58
CA PHE A 282 20.74 1.97 20.54
C PHE A 282 22.21 2.14 20.17
N VAL A 283 23.05 1.19 20.59
CA VAL A 283 24.49 1.20 20.29
C VAL A 283 24.79 0.34 19.06
N ILE A 284 25.68 0.84 18.20
CA ILE A 284 26.36 0.04 17.18
C ILE A 284 27.84 -0.11 17.52
N SER A 285 28.42 -1.24 17.16
CA SER A 285 29.87 -1.45 17.19
C SER A 285 30.42 -1.45 15.78
N LEU A 286 31.52 -0.76 15.60
CA LEU A 286 32.28 -0.62 14.37
C LEU A 286 33.58 -1.43 14.44
N SER A 287 34.05 -1.89 13.29
CA SER A 287 35.40 -2.42 13.13
C SER A 287 36.44 -1.30 13.40
N GLU A 288 37.64 -1.65 13.85
CA GLU A 288 38.69 -0.65 14.10
C GLU A 288 39.01 0.18 12.84
N ALA A 289 39.01 -0.46 11.67
CA ALA A 289 39.25 0.20 10.40
C ALA A 289 38.17 1.24 10.08
N SER A 290 36.91 0.91 10.33
CA SER A 290 35.80 1.85 10.10
C SER A 290 35.72 2.96 11.14
N ALA A 291 36.06 2.68 12.40
CA ALA A 291 36.19 3.70 13.46
C ALA A 291 37.26 4.75 13.09
N LYS A 292 38.43 4.31 12.61
CA LYS A 292 39.50 5.19 12.12
C LYS A 292 39.07 6.01 10.90
N ARG A 293 38.42 5.38 9.92
CA ARG A 293 37.86 6.10 8.76
C ARG A 293 36.86 7.15 9.20
N HIS A 294 35.91 6.80 10.06
CA HIS A 294 34.92 7.72 10.61
C HIS A 294 35.58 8.93 11.28
N ALA A 295 36.52 8.70 12.21
CA ALA A 295 37.28 9.76 12.87
C ALA A 295 37.99 10.67 11.86
N SER A 296 38.68 10.09 10.87
CA SER A 296 39.44 10.85 9.87
C SER A 296 38.54 11.74 8.99
N ILE A 297 37.32 11.27 8.69
CA ILE A 297 36.33 12.01 7.90
C ILE A 297 35.73 13.12 8.77
N THR A 298 35.26 12.81 9.98
CA THR A 298 34.61 13.78 10.87
C THR A 298 35.56 14.89 11.32
N ASN A 299 36.86 14.60 11.48
CA ASN A 299 37.86 15.60 11.85
C ASN A 299 37.90 16.79 10.87
N LYS A 300 37.62 16.54 9.59
CA LYS A 300 37.63 17.55 8.52
C LYS A 300 36.36 18.41 8.48
N ILE A 301 35.35 18.11 9.30
CA ILE A 301 34.02 18.72 9.25
C ILE A 301 33.92 19.86 10.26
N GLY A 302 33.31 20.97 9.85
CA GLY A 302 32.98 22.09 10.74
C GLY A 302 31.90 21.73 11.77
N ILE A 303 31.77 22.54 12.81
CA ILE A 303 30.61 22.47 13.71
C ILE A 303 29.46 23.22 13.05
N ASN A 304 28.24 22.68 13.16
CA ASN A 304 27.06 23.32 12.58
C ASN A 304 26.81 24.66 13.28
N SER A 305 26.66 25.74 12.49
CA SER A 305 26.51 27.10 13.03
C SER A 305 25.15 27.34 13.69
N THR A 306 24.11 26.60 13.28
CA THR A 306 22.74 26.74 13.79
C THR A 306 22.50 25.83 15.00
N ASN A 307 23.09 24.65 15.02
CA ASN A 307 23.03 23.74 16.16
C ASN A 307 24.43 23.24 16.55
N PRO A 308 25.12 23.97 17.46
CA PRO A 308 26.51 23.68 17.82
C PRO A 308 26.76 22.33 18.49
N GLN A 309 25.71 21.56 18.79
CA GLN A 309 25.81 20.20 19.32
C GLN A 309 26.19 19.18 18.24
N TYR A 310 26.02 19.53 16.96
CA TYR A 310 26.26 18.64 15.82
C TYR A 310 27.31 19.18 14.85
N LEU A 311 27.84 18.29 14.02
CA LEU A 311 28.69 18.65 12.89
C LEU A 311 27.86 19.23 11.74
N ASP A 312 28.53 19.98 10.88
CA ASP A 312 27.89 20.70 9.76
C ASP A 312 27.31 19.76 8.70
N LYS A 313 27.87 18.55 8.56
CA LYS A 313 27.38 17.50 7.67
C LYS A 313 26.68 16.39 8.44
N GLN A 314 25.74 15.75 7.76
CA GLN A 314 25.00 14.58 8.24
C GLN A 314 25.66 13.28 7.77
N LEU A 315 25.29 12.19 8.45
CA LEU A 315 25.56 10.83 8.05
C LEU A 315 24.35 10.33 7.26
N ASP A 316 24.53 10.20 5.96
CA ASP A 316 23.53 9.73 5.01
C ASP A 316 23.59 8.20 4.89
N LEU A 317 22.47 7.55 5.13
CA LEU A 317 22.32 6.10 5.07
C LEU A 317 21.75 5.69 3.72
N TYR A 318 22.53 4.99 2.91
CA TYR A 318 22.13 4.51 1.60
C TYR A 318 21.88 3.00 1.63
N LEU A 319 20.83 2.58 0.91
CA LEU A 319 20.55 1.17 0.63
C LEU A 319 20.42 0.98 -0.87
N ASP A 320 21.28 0.14 -1.44
CA ASP A 320 21.38 -0.09 -2.88
C ASP A 320 21.55 1.22 -3.68
N GLY A 321 22.27 2.20 -3.11
CA GLY A 321 22.53 3.51 -3.70
C GLY A 321 21.41 4.54 -3.56
N LYS A 322 20.28 4.18 -2.93
CA LYS A 322 19.19 5.12 -2.62
C LYS A 322 19.29 5.61 -1.18
N LEU A 323 19.16 6.93 -0.98
CA LEU A 323 19.14 7.55 0.35
C LEU A 323 17.89 7.08 1.11
N VAL A 324 18.08 6.52 2.30
CA VAL A 324 17.03 6.02 3.18
C VAL A 324 16.78 6.97 4.35
N GLU A 325 17.85 7.48 4.96
CA GLU A 325 17.79 8.31 6.16
C GLU A 325 19.03 9.21 6.24
N SER A 326 18.91 10.37 6.91
CA SER A 326 20.05 11.24 7.22
C SER A 326 20.10 11.53 8.71
N LEU A 327 21.24 11.24 9.35
CA LEU A 327 21.43 11.39 10.80
C LEU A 327 22.38 12.55 11.11
N TYR A 328 22.08 13.33 12.14
CA TYR A 328 23.03 14.30 12.68
C TYR A 328 24.17 13.60 13.42
N ILE A 329 25.38 14.14 13.29
CA ILE A 329 26.59 13.61 13.93
C ILE A 329 26.93 14.50 15.11
N GLY A 330 27.04 13.93 16.31
CA GLY A 330 27.42 14.66 17.52
C GLY A 330 28.81 15.28 17.40
N LYS A 331 29.00 16.49 17.95
CA LYS A 331 30.30 17.19 17.93
C LYS A 331 31.41 16.42 18.63
N ASP A 332 31.05 15.58 19.60
CA ASP A 332 31.92 14.69 20.38
C ASP A 332 32.54 13.57 19.54
N LEU A 333 31.94 13.25 18.39
CA LEU A 333 32.47 12.27 17.43
C LEU A 333 33.49 12.87 16.45
N LYS A 334 33.76 14.17 16.51
CA LYS A 334 34.74 14.83 15.63
C LYS A 334 36.15 14.33 15.92
N GLY A 335 36.76 13.64 14.96
CA GLY A 335 38.11 13.11 15.10
C GLY A 335 38.24 12.00 16.16
N SER A 336 37.13 11.48 16.68
CA SER A 336 37.12 10.47 17.73
C SER A 336 37.14 9.06 17.15
N GLU A 337 38.22 8.32 17.43
CA GLU A 337 38.36 6.90 17.08
C GLU A 337 37.57 6.01 18.05
N THR A 338 36.24 6.08 18.02
CA THR A 338 35.36 5.20 18.81
C THR A 338 34.84 4.04 17.97
N THR A 339 34.94 2.83 18.54
CA THR A 339 34.30 1.64 17.98
C THR A 339 32.85 1.51 18.42
N GLN A 340 32.39 2.28 19.40
CA GLN A 340 30.98 2.26 19.84
C GLN A 340 30.34 3.62 19.57
N ILE A 341 29.24 3.59 18.81
CA ILE A 341 28.46 4.78 18.47
C ILE A 341 27.03 4.58 18.95
N MET A 342 26.50 5.59 19.63
CA MET A 342 25.09 5.61 20.01
C MET A 342 24.27 6.30 18.91
N ILE A 343 23.27 5.60 18.41
CA ILE A 343 22.29 6.13 17.48
C ILE A 343 21.02 6.43 18.28
N SER A 344 20.42 7.59 18.01
CA SER A 344 19.19 8.03 18.65
C SER A 344 18.22 8.61 17.64
N GLY A 345 16.94 8.60 18.01
CA GLY A 345 15.87 9.18 17.22
C GLY A 345 14.58 9.18 18.04
N SER A 346 13.46 9.49 17.39
CA SER A 346 12.19 9.61 18.07
C SER A 346 11.01 9.05 17.26
N GLY A 347 9.88 8.87 17.93
CA GLY A 347 8.59 8.61 17.32
C GLY A 347 7.53 9.46 18.00
N GLN A 348 6.64 10.03 17.19
CA GLN A 348 5.56 10.92 17.65
C GLN A 348 4.21 10.19 17.55
N GLY A 349 3.27 10.53 18.42
CA GLY A 349 1.93 9.96 18.43
C GLY A 349 0.91 10.88 19.09
N ALA A 350 -0.37 10.59 18.86
CA ALA A 350 -1.47 11.34 19.46
C ALA A 350 -1.54 11.14 21.00
N ASN A 351 -1.05 10.00 21.48
CA ASN A 351 -0.93 9.65 22.89
C ASN A 351 0.40 8.91 23.15
N ARG A 352 0.74 8.72 24.43
CA ARG A 352 1.93 8.00 24.92
C ARG A 352 2.18 6.66 24.24
N GLU A 353 1.13 5.87 24.08
CA GLU A 353 1.22 4.51 23.54
C GLU A 353 1.53 4.52 22.05
N ASP A 354 0.87 5.39 21.28
CA ASP A 354 1.15 5.59 19.85
C ASP A 354 2.58 6.10 19.64
N ALA A 355 3.02 7.08 20.45
CA ALA A 355 4.37 7.62 20.40
C ALA A 355 5.42 6.56 20.71
N TYR A 356 5.17 5.74 21.74
CA TYR A 356 6.04 4.64 22.14
C TYR A 356 6.16 3.59 21.03
N ASN A 357 5.03 3.16 20.46
CA ASN A 357 5.02 2.18 19.38
C ASN A 357 5.70 2.70 18.11
N ASN A 358 5.48 3.96 17.75
CA ASN A 358 6.15 4.60 16.61
C ASN A 358 7.66 4.71 16.84
N ALA A 359 8.10 5.11 18.03
CA ALA A 359 9.52 5.19 18.37
C ALA A 359 10.17 3.80 18.33
N LEU A 360 9.48 2.77 18.84
CA LEU A 360 9.95 1.39 18.83
C LEU A 360 10.08 0.86 17.39
N ASN A 361 9.12 1.17 16.52
CA ASN A 361 9.14 0.78 15.11
C ASN A 361 10.29 1.49 14.37
N ASN A 362 10.48 2.79 14.56
CA ASN A 362 11.57 3.56 13.97
C ASN A 362 12.95 3.02 14.41
N MET A 363 13.09 2.72 15.71
CA MET A 363 14.30 2.12 16.26
C MET A 363 14.61 0.78 15.60
N LYS A 364 13.63 -0.14 15.56
CA LYS A 364 13.79 -1.45 14.95
C LYS A 364 14.09 -1.36 13.47
N GLN A 365 13.49 -0.39 12.77
CA GLN A 365 13.76 -0.12 11.36
C GLN A 365 15.22 0.29 11.14
N LEU A 366 15.74 1.26 11.90
CA LEU A 366 17.14 1.70 11.79
C LEU A 366 18.12 0.60 12.18
N GLN A 367 17.90 -0.07 13.30
CA GLN A 367 18.71 -1.23 13.73
C GLN A 367 18.79 -2.26 12.61
N THR A 368 17.64 -2.53 12.00
CA THR A 368 17.54 -3.48 10.91
C THR A 368 18.32 -3.02 9.70
N VAL A 369 18.14 -1.77 9.23
CA VAL A 369 18.91 -1.20 8.11
C VAL A 369 20.43 -1.30 8.35
N LEU A 370 20.89 -1.04 9.58
CA LEU A 370 22.31 -1.04 9.94
C LEU A 370 22.90 -2.46 10.08
N ILE A 371 22.13 -3.41 10.60
CA ILE A 371 22.51 -4.84 10.59
C ILE A 371 22.61 -5.32 9.15
N THR A 372 21.59 -4.98 8.36
CA THR A 372 21.42 -5.49 7.02
C THR A 372 22.15 -4.59 6.04
N GLY A 373 23.48 -4.74 6.07
CA GLY A 373 24.31 -4.56 4.88
C GLY A 373 23.71 -5.10 3.62
N SER A 374 22.96 -6.19 3.80
CA SER A 374 22.21 -7.01 2.87
C SER A 374 21.19 -7.85 3.68
N LEU A 375 20.26 -8.56 3.05
CA LEU A 375 19.28 -9.43 3.75
C LEU A 375 19.95 -10.29 4.85
N PRO A 376 19.37 -10.40 6.06
CA PRO A 376 20.01 -11.03 7.22
C PRO A 376 20.23 -12.54 7.05
N TYR A 377 19.50 -13.14 6.12
CA TYR A 377 19.66 -14.52 5.71
C TYR A 377 19.65 -14.56 4.19
N LYS A 378 20.40 -15.50 3.62
CA LYS A 378 20.26 -15.83 2.21
C LYS A 378 18.87 -16.38 1.97
N LEU A 379 18.22 -15.85 0.94
CA LEU A 379 16.86 -16.18 0.57
C LEU A 379 16.88 -17.15 -0.61
N GLU A 380 16.19 -18.27 -0.47
CA GLU A 380 15.96 -19.24 -1.53
C GLU A 380 14.55 -19.04 -2.10
N ILE A 381 14.44 -18.86 -3.42
CA ILE A 381 13.15 -18.79 -4.10
C ILE A 381 12.67 -20.22 -4.33
N VAL A 382 11.65 -20.62 -3.58
CA VAL A 382 11.00 -21.94 -3.66
C VAL A 382 10.12 -22.03 -4.90
N LYS A 383 9.41 -20.94 -5.22
CA LYS A 383 8.50 -20.88 -6.36
C LYS A 383 8.44 -19.46 -6.91
N LEU A 384 8.34 -19.34 -8.23
CA LEU A 384 8.20 -18.09 -8.94
C LEU A 384 7.08 -18.25 -9.97
N ASP A 385 6.02 -17.45 -9.85
CA ASP A 385 4.90 -17.44 -10.80
C ASP A 385 4.70 -16.02 -11.35
N THR A 386 4.10 -15.91 -12.53
CA THR A 386 3.73 -14.61 -13.13
C THR A 386 2.40 -14.70 -13.85
N ILE A 387 1.73 -13.57 -13.89
CA ILE A 387 0.49 -13.36 -14.63
C ILE A 387 0.65 -12.03 -15.36
N SER A 388 0.46 -12.01 -16.68
CA SER A 388 0.55 -10.76 -17.41
C SER A 388 -0.61 -9.82 -17.05
N PRO A 389 -0.41 -8.49 -17.03
CA PRO A 389 -1.50 -7.53 -16.78
C PRO A 389 -2.68 -7.66 -17.75
N SER A 390 -2.43 -8.08 -19.00
CA SER A 390 -3.48 -8.36 -19.98
C SER A 390 -4.35 -9.53 -19.57
N LEU A 391 -3.73 -10.63 -19.10
CA LEU A 391 -4.43 -11.82 -18.64
C LEU A 391 -5.22 -11.53 -17.35
N GLY A 392 -4.68 -10.72 -16.44
CA GLY A 392 -5.40 -10.28 -15.24
C GLY A 392 -6.66 -9.46 -15.57
N LYS A 393 -6.57 -8.50 -16.50
CA LYS A 393 -7.73 -7.73 -17.00
C LYS A 393 -8.78 -8.63 -17.65
N GLU A 394 -8.35 -9.59 -18.45
CA GLU A 394 -9.25 -10.57 -19.06
C GLU A 394 -9.92 -11.46 -18.02
N PHE A 395 -9.17 -11.93 -17.04
CA PHE A 395 -9.70 -12.71 -15.92
C PHE A 395 -10.74 -11.91 -15.11
N ALA A 396 -10.45 -10.65 -14.78
CA ALA A 396 -11.41 -9.77 -14.09
C ALA A 396 -12.71 -9.58 -14.90
N ARG A 397 -12.60 -9.38 -16.22
CA ARG A 397 -13.77 -9.29 -17.11
C ARG A 397 -14.56 -10.61 -17.16
N ASN A 398 -13.86 -11.74 -17.21
CA ASN A 398 -14.50 -13.06 -17.23
C ASN A 398 -15.23 -13.37 -15.91
N ILE A 399 -14.72 -12.91 -14.77
CA ILE A 399 -15.42 -13.02 -13.48
C ILE A 399 -16.75 -12.27 -13.50
N ILE A 400 -16.81 -11.08 -14.10
CA ILE A 400 -18.07 -10.32 -14.21
C ILE A 400 -19.08 -11.08 -15.08
N TYR A 401 -18.64 -11.61 -16.22
CA TYR A 401 -19.51 -12.44 -17.06
C TYR A 401 -19.98 -13.71 -16.35
N LEU A 402 -19.09 -14.39 -15.64
CA LEU A 402 -19.42 -15.58 -14.86
C LEU A 402 -20.44 -15.27 -13.77
N ALA A 403 -20.27 -14.16 -13.04
CA ALA A 403 -21.21 -13.72 -12.01
C ALA A 403 -22.60 -13.45 -12.59
N LEU A 404 -22.69 -12.83 -13.78
CA LEU A 404 -23.95 -12.58 -14.46
C LEU A 404 -24.63 -13.89 -14.93
N ILE A 405 -23.87 -14.84 -15.46
CA ILE A 405 -24.38 -16.14 -15.89
C ILE A 405 -24.91 -16.93 -14.68
N VAL A 406 -24.17 -16.98 -13.58
CA VAL A 406 -24.59 -17.64 -12.34
C VAL A 406 -25.86 -16.97 -11.79
N PHE A 407 -25.90 -15.64 -11.77
CA PHE A 407 -27.07 -14.88 -11.34
C PHE A 407 -28.31 -15.25 -12.16
N LEU A 408 -28.23 -15.24 -13.49
CA LEU A 408 -29.35 -15.58 -14.36
C LEU A 408 -29.76 -17.04 -14.23
N GLY A 409 -28.79 -17.96 -14.19
CA GLY A 409 -29.05 -19.39 -14.05
C GLY A 409 -29.78 -19.73 -12.75
N VAL A 410 -29.30 -19.22 -11.61
CA VAL A 410 -29.96 -19.39 -10.31
C VAL A 410 -31.37 -18.78 -10.32
N SER A 411 -31.52 -17.57 -10.87
CA SER A 411 -32.81 -16.89 -10.97
C SER A 411 -33.85 -17.71 -11.74
N ILE A 412 -33.47 -18.25 -12.90
CA ILE A 412 -34.34 -19.06 -13.76
C ILE A 412 -34.75 -20.35 -13.05
N ILE A 413 -33.79 -21.09 -12.48
CA ILE A 413 -34.06 -22.36 -11.80
C ILE A 413 -35.01 -22.15 -10.62
N LEU A 414 -34.79 -21.11 -9.81
CA LEU A 414 -35.65 -20.80 -8.67
C LEU A 414 -37.03 -20.33 -9.10
N PHE A 415 -37.13 -19.55 -10.18
CA PHE A 415 -38.42 -19.14 -10.74
C PHE A 415 -39.23 -20.35 -11.22
N ILE A 416 -38.60 -21.29 -11.92
CA ILE A 416 -39.25 -22.53 -12.37
C ILE A 416 -39.73 -23.37 -11.18
N LYS A 417 -38.89 -23.52 -10.15
CA LYS A 417 -39.22 -24.34 -8.96
C LYS A 417 -40.36 -23.74 -8.12
N TYR A 418 -40.30 -22.45 -7.81
CA TYR A 418 -41.22 -21.83 -6.84
C TYR A 418 -42.38 -21.07 -7.48
N GLN A 419 -42.32 -20.75 -8.79
CA GLN A 419 -43.34 -20.04 -9.57
C GLN A 419 -43.84 -18.71 -8.97
N LYS A 420 -43.08 -18.12 -8.04
CA LYS A 420 -43.43 -16.88 -7.32
C LYS A 420 -42.31 -15.87 -7.45
N ILE A 421 -42.54 -14.82 -8.24
CA ILE A 421 -41.55 -13.74 -8.50
C ILE A 421 -41.04 -13.11 -7.20
N LYS A 422 -41.92 -12.87 -6.21
CA LYS A 422 -41.54 -12.29 -4.91
C LYS A 422 -40.49 -13.15 -4.17
N ILE A 423 -40.61 -14.48 -4.23
CA ILE A 423 -39.66 -15.41 -3.59
C ILE A 423 -38.32 -15.39 -4.33
N THR A 424 -38.36 -15.50 -5.66
CA THR A 424 -37.16 -15.44 -6.49
C THR A 424 -36.38 -14.15 -6.26
N LEU A 425 -37.06 -13.00 -6.24
CA LEU A 425 -36.42 -11.71 -5.99
C LEU A 425 -35.82 -11.61 -4.58
N ALA A 426 -36.50 -12.15 -3.57
CA ALA A 426 -35.98 -12.19 -2.19
C ALA A 426 -34.68 -13.00 -2.09
N VAL A 427 -34.60 -14.15 -2.77
CA VAL A 427 -33.38 -14.97 -2.82
C VAL A 427 -32.24 -14.21 -3.46
N ILE A 428 -32.49 -13.64 -4.65
CA ILE A 428 -31.49 -12.89 -5.42
C ILE A 428 -30.95 -11.70 -4.62
N LEU A 429 -31.83 -10.91 -3.99
CA LEU A 429 -31.44 -9.75 -3.19
C LEU A 429 -30.60 -10.18 -1.99
N THR A 430 -30.96 -11.28 -1.34
CA THR A 430 -30.23 -11.83 -0.19
C THR A 430 -28.84 -12.31 -0.61
N MET A 431 -28.75 -13.02 -1.74
CA MET A 431 -27.48 -13.49 -2.31
C MET A 431 -26.55 -12.32 -2.68
N PHE A 432 -27.08 -11.28 -3.33
CA PHE A 432 -26.31 -10.07 -3.66
C PHE A 432 -25.84 -9.35 -2.39
N SER A 433 -26.73 -9.21 -1.40
CA SER A 433 -26.41 -8.58 -0.11
C SER A 433 -25.28 -9.30 0.61
N GLU A 434 -25.30 -10.64 0.64
CA GLU A 434 -24.26 -11.45 1.24
C GLU A 434 -22.89 -11.25 0.56
N ALA A 435 -22.86 -11.32 -0.77
CA ALA A 435 -21.63 -11.09 -1.52
C ALA A 435 -21.06 -9.68 -1.29
N PHE A 436 -21.94 -8.68 -1.27
CA PHE A 436 -21.57 -7.28 -1.07
C PHE A 436 -21.02 -7.02 0.33
N ILE A 437 -21.64 -7.57 1.37
CA ILE A 437 -21.16 -7.45 2.76
C ILE A 437 -19.82 -8.19 2.93
N THR A 438 -19.68 -9.39 2.32
CA THR A 438 -18.42 -10.14 2.34
C THR A 438 -17.28 -9.34 1.73
N LEU A 439 -17.55 -8.68 0.59
CA LEU A 439 -16.59 -7.81 -0.08
C LEU A 439 -16.21 -6.60 0.78
N ALA A 440 -17.18 -6.00 1.48
CA ALA A 440 -16.94 -4.89 2.39
C ALA A 440 -16.07 -5.29 3.59
N ILE A 441 -16.31 -6.46 4.18
CA ILE A 441 -15.48 -6.98 5.27
C ILE A 441 -14.06 -7.26 4.76
N ALA A 442 -13.91 -7.87 3.57
CA ALA A 442 -12.61 -8.10 2.95
C ALA A 442 -11.83 -6.78 2.72
N ALA A 443 -12.52 -5.73 2.25
CA ALA A 443 -11.94 -4.40 2.11
C ALA A 443 -11.58 -3.75 3.46
N LEU A 444 -12.40 -3.94 4.50
CA LEU A 444 -12.17 -3.41 5.84
C LEU A 444 -10.88 -3.97 6.46
N ILE A 445 -10.63 -5.27 6.29
CA ILE A 445 -9.39 -5.93 6.77
C ILE A 445 -8.21 -5.76 5.82
N LYS A 446 -8.36 -4.95 4.75
CA LYS A 446 -7.35 -4.71 3.70
C LYS A 446 -6.86 -6.01 3.03
N TRP A 447 -7.75 -6.99 2.86
CA TRP A 447 -7.41 -8.24 2.18
C TRP A 447 -7.23 -8.01 0.68
N ASN A 448 -6.20 -8.62 0.08
CA ASN A 448 -6.00 -8.61 -1.37
C ASN A 448 -6.83 -9.73 -2.00
N LEU A 449 -7.84 -9.38 -2.80
CA LEU A 449 -8.69 -10.35 -3.48
C LEU A 449 -7.96 -10.98 -4.66
N ASP A 450 -7.53 -12.22 -4.48
CA ASP A 450 -6.98 -13.09 -5.52
C ASP A 450 -8.05 -14.05 -6.09
N ALA A 451 -7.68 -14.87 -7.08
CA ALA A 451 -8.61 -15.82 -7.67
C ALA A 451 -9.20 -16.82 -6.65
N PRO A 452 -8.40 -17.42 -5.73
CA PRO A 452 -8.92 -18.24 -4.63
C PRO A 452 -9.94 -17.49 -3.75
N SER A 453 -9.68 -16.23 -3.41
CA SER A 453 -10.62 -15.41 -2.63
C SER A 453 -11.96 -15.22 -3.35
N ILE A 454 -11.95 -14.96 -4.65
CA ILE A 454 -13.19 -14.82 -5.43
C ILE A 454 -13.95 -16.15 -5.47
N ALA A 455 -13.25 -17.27 -5.67
CA ALA A 455 -13.87 -18.59 -5.61
C ALA A 455 -14.52 -18.86 -4.23
N GLY A 456 -13.91 -18.40 -3.14
CA GLY A 456 -14.47 -18.53 -1.79
C GLY A 456 -15.73 -17.69 -1.57
N ILE A 457 -15.79 -16.47 -2.13
CA ILE A 457 -17.01 -15.65 -2.13
C ILE A 457 -18.14 -16.36 -2.89
N ILE A 458 -17.83 -16.90 -4.08
CA ILE A 458 -18.81 -17.65 -4.89
C ILE A 458 -19.28 -18.90 -4.15
N ALA A 459 -18.36 -19.64 -3.49
CA ALA A 459 -18.70 -20.80 -2.68
C ALA A 459 -19.64 -20.41 -1.52
N GLY A 460 -19.35 -19.32 -0.80
CA GLY A 460 -20.22 -18.79 0.26
C GLY A 460 -21.60 -18.36 -0.25
N MET A 461 -21.69 -17.75 -1.43
CA MET A 461 -22.98 -17.44 -2.06
C MET A 461 -23.76 -18.72 -2.41
N GLY A 462 -23.07 -19.75 -2.92
CA GLY A 462 -23.67 -21.03 -3.28
C GLY A 462 -24.28 -21.74 -2.07
N THR A 463 -23.56 -21.79 -0.95
CA THR A 463 -24.11 -22.33 0.31
C THR A 463 -25.26 -21.47 0.81
N GLY A 464 -25.23 -20.14 0.59
CA GLY A 464 -26.34 -19.27 0.94
C GLY A 464 -27.62 -19.49 0.14
N VAL A 465 -27.52 -19.72 -1.16
CA VAL A 465 -28.68 -20.12 -1.96
C VAL A 465 -29.22 -21.47 -1.48
N ASN A 466 -28.35 -22.42 -1.15
CA ASN A 466 -28.77 -23.71 -0.58
C ASN A 466 -29.52 -23.53 0.74
N ASP A 467 -29.02 -22.72 1.67
CA ASP A 467 -29.70 -22.42 2.94
C ASP A 467 -31.08 -21.78 2.72
N GLN A 468 -31.16 -20.85 1.76
CA GLN A 468 -32.42 -20.19 1.41
C GLN A 468 -33.43 -21.18 0.82
N ILE A 469 -32.98 -22.13 -0.01
CA ILE A 469 -33.81 -23.22 -0.51
C ILE A 469 -34.32 -24.09 0.64
N VAL A 470 -33.47 -24.44 1.61
CA VAL A 470 -33.88 -25.21 2.80
C VAL A 470 -34.93 -24.45 3.61
N ILE A 471 -34.75 -23.14 3.83
CA ILE A 471 -35.75 -22.29 4.49
C ILE A 471 -37.07 -22.29 3.70
N LEU A 472 -37.02 -22.15 2.38
CA LEU A 472 -38.22 -22.13 1.53
C LEU A 472 -38.96 -23.47 1.51
N ASP A 473 -38.25 -24.57 1.28
CA ASP A 473 -38.83 -25.91 1.20
C ASP A 473 -39.48 -26.27 2.55
N GLU A 474 -38.80 -25.98 3.67
CA GLU A 474 -39.36 -26.18 4.99
C GLU A 474 -40.47 -25.17 5.31
N SER A 475 -40.55 -24.00 4.67
CA SER A 475 -41.64 -23.02 4.85
C SER A 475 -42.89 -23.31 4.00
N VAL A 476 -42.73 -23.99 2.86
CA VAL A 476 -43.83 -24.29 1.91
C VAL A 476 -44.38 -25.72 2.04
N SER A 477 -43.65 -26.64 2.70
CA SER A 477 -44.13 -27.99 3.07
C SER A 477 -45.55 -28.03 3.69
N ASN A 478 -46.26 -29.15 3.54
CA ASN A 478 -47.63 -29.34 4.06
C ASN A 478 -47.66 -29.98 5.47
N ARG A 479 -46.58 -29.89 6.25
CA ARG A 479 -46.55 -30.40 7.63
C ARG A 479 -47.49 -29.59 8.52
N GLU A 480 -48.21 -30.26 9.42
CA GLU A 480 -49.14 -29.64 10.41
C GLU A 480 -48.45 -28.80 11.50
N THR A 481 -47.13 -28.63 11.43
CA THR A 481 -46.37 -27.81 12.37
C THR A 481 -46.41 -26.33 12.00
N ASN A 482 -46.33 -25.46 13.02
CA ASN A 482 -46.36 -24.02 12.83
C ASN A 482 -45.13 -23.56 12.02
N LEU A 483 -45.32 -22.60 11.09
CA LEU A 483 -44.26 -21.99 10.27
C LEU A 483 -43.03 -21.55 11.08
N LYS A 484 -43.22 -21.07 12.32
CA LYS A 484 -42.12 -20.67 13.20
C LYS A 484 -41.22 -21.86 13.59
N GLU A 485 -41.83 -23.00 13.87
CA GLU A 485 -41.12 -24.23 14.27
C GLU A 485 -40.41 -24.86 13.08
N ARG A 486 -41.06 -24.86 11.92
CA ARG A 486 -40.48 -25.29 10.65
C ARG A 486 -39.23 -24.49 10.27
N ILE A 487 -39.31 -23.16 10.35
CA ILE A 487 -38.14 -22.30 10.16
C ILE A 487 -37.04 -22.60 11.20
N LYS A 488 -37.40 -22.87 12.47
CA LYS A 488 -36.42 -23.24 13.50
C LYS A 488 -35.69 -24.54 13.13
N SER A 489 -36.41 -25.55 12.62
CA SER A 489 -35.82 -26.80 12.13
C SER A 489 -34.88 -26.56 10.95
N ALA A 490 -35.24 -25.71 10.00
CA ALA A 490 -34.36 -25.30 8.91
C ALA A 490 -33.06 -24.65 9.44
N PHE A 491 -33.16 -23.73 10.40
CA PHE A 491 -31.99 -23.11 11.02
C PHE A 491 -31.09 -24.09 11.77
N PHE A 492 -31.64 -25.17 12.33
CA PHE A 492 -30.83 -26.23 12.97
C PHE A 492 -29.96 -26.96 11.93
N VAL A 493 -30.54 -27.32 10.77
CA VAL A 493 -29.80 -27.94 9.66
C VAL A 493 -28.72 -26.99 9.14
N ILE A 494 -29.08 -25.72 8.92
CA ILE A 494 -28.15 -24.70 8.41
C ILE A 494 -27.00 -24.46 9.38
N MET A 495 -27.28 -24.33 10.69
CA MET A 495 -26.23 -24.16 11.70
C MET A 495 -25.27 -25.35 11.74
N THR A 496 -25.78 -26.57 11.58
CA THR A 496 -24.96 -27.79 11.53
C THR A 496 -24.05 -27.78 10.31
N ALA A 497 -24.58 -27.43 9.13
CA ALA A 497 -23.79 -27.31 7.89
C ALA A 497 -22.74 -26.20 8.00
N PHE A 498 -23.07 -25.07 8.61
CA PHE A 498 -22.14 -23.97 8.88
C PHE A 498 -20.93 -24.43 9.69
N LEU A 499 -21.16 -25.12 10.81
CA LEU A 499 -20.07 -25.63 11.66
C LEU A 499 -19.16 -26.60 10.91
N LEU A 500 -19.73 -27.46 10.05
CA LEU A 500 -18.96 -28.36 9.20
C LEU A 500 -18.09 -27.61 8.19
N ILE A 501 -18.63 -26.56 7.57
CA ILE A 501 -17.86 -25.71 6.64
C ILE A 501 -16.71 -25.02 7.36
N ILE A 502 -16.94 -24.44 8.54
CA ILE A 502 -15.88 -23.83 9.34
C ILE A 502 -14.79 -24.85 9.69
N ALA A 503 -15.19 -26.04 10.14
CA ALA A 503 -14.25 -27.13 10.45
C ALA A 503 -13.42 -27.54 9.22
N ALA A 504 -14.01 -27.56 8.03
CA ALA A 504 -13.29 -27.87 6.78
C ALA A 504 -12.35 -26.75 6.33
N MET A 505 -12.70 -25.48 6.56
CA MET A 505 -11.89 -24.34 6.14
C MET A 505 -10.67 -24.10 7.04
N ILE A 506 -10.71 -24.54 8.31
CA ILE A 506 -9.59 -24.35 9.26
C ILE A 506 -8.29 -24.99 8.74
N PRO A 507 -8.21 -26.30 8.42
CA PRO A 507 -6.98 -26.89 7.87
C PRO A 507 -6.57 -26.26 6.54
N LEU A 508 -7.56 -25.89 5.71
CA LEU A 508 -7.34 -25.30 4.40
C LEU A 508 -6.64 -23.93 4.46
N PHE A 509 -6.81 -23.21 5.57
CA PHE A 509 -6.18 -21.91 5.81
C PHE A 509 -4.64 -21.97 5.79
N TRP A 510 -4.05 -23.10 6.18
CA TRP A 510 -2.60 -23.35 6.15
C TRP A 510 -2.15 -24.27 5.01
N ALA A 511 -3.09 -24.84 4.27
CA ALA A 511 -2.78 -25.75 3.17
C ALA A 511 -2.14 -25.02 1.97
N GLY A 512 -1.32 -25.75 1.20
CA GLY A 512 -0.72 -25.26 -0.03
C GLY A 512 0.19 -24.04 0.15
N ALA A 513 0.93 -23.97 1.27
CA ALA A 513 1.73 -22.81 1.66
C ALA A 513 0.93 -21.51 1.52
N GLY A 514 -0.28 -21.50 2.10
CA GLY A 514 -1.22 -20.37 2.14
C GLY A 514 -1.77 -19.87 0.81
N MET A 515 -1.56 -20.58 -0.30
CA MET A 515 -2.21 -20.26 -1.58
C MET A 515 -3.75 -20.40 -1.50
N LEU A 516 -4.25 -21.25 -0.61
CA LEU A 516 -5.69 -21.46 -0.40
C LEU A 516 -6.28 -20.60 0.72
N LYS A 517 -5.46 -19.76 1.36
CA LYS A 517 -5.85 -18.93 2.49
C LYS A 517 -6.95 -17.93 2.12
N GLY A 518 -6.88 -17.35 0.93
CA GLY A 518 -7.90 -16.45 0.40
C GLY A 518 -9.26 -17.13 0.25
N PHE A 519 -9.27 -18.34 -0.31
CA PHE A 519 -10.49 -19.16 -0.45
C PHE A 519 -11.10 -19.50 0.92
N ALA A 520 -10.29 -20.00 1.86
CA ALA A 520 -10.74 -20.35 3.20
C ALA A 520 -11.33 -19.13 3.94
N LEU A 521 -10.60 -18.01 3.94
CA LEU A 521 -11.00 -16.80 4.67
C LEU A 521 -12.31 -16.22 4.15
N THR A 522 -12.41 -16.03 2.83
CA THR A 522 -13.61 -15.45 2.21
C THR A 522 -14.82 -16.36 2.32
N THR A 523 -14.63 -17.67 2.25
CA THR A 523 -15.70 -18.65 2.51
C THR A 523 -16.19 -18.54 3.96
N ILE A 524 -15.28 -18.53 4.93
CA ILE A 524 -15.62 -18.36 6.35
C ILE A 524 -16.40 -17.07 6.57
N ILE A 525 -15.92 -15.94 6.02
CA ILE A 525 -16.60 -14.65 6.16
C ILE A 525 -17.99 -14.71 5.52
N GLY A 526 -18.09 -15.22 4.29
CA GLY A 526 -19.35 -15.29 3.55
C GLY A 526 -20.42 -16.09 4.28
N VAL A 527 -20.11 -17.33 4.69
CA VAL A 527 -21.09 -18.16 5.40
C VAL A 527 -21.42 -17.59 6.78
N SER A 528 -20.46 -16.96 7.46
CA SER A 528 -20.67 -16.28 8.75
C SER A 528 -21.61 -15.07 8.63
N VAL A 529 -21.40 -14.21 7.63
CA VAL A 529 -22.32 -13.12 7.26
C VAL A 529 -23.70 -13.68 6.97
N GLY A 530 -23.73 -14.81 6.27
CA GLY A 530 -24.92 -15.54 5.97
C GLY A 530 -25.77 -15.87 7.19
N ILE A 531 -25.24 -16.71 8.06
CA ILE A 531 -25.98 -17.25 9.21
C ILE A 531 -26.37 -16.15 10.20
N LEU A 532 -25.55 -15.12 10.38
CA LEU A 532 -25.77 -14.07 11.36
C LEU A 532 -26.69 -12.95 10.86
N VAL A 533 -26.67 -12.64 9.57
CA VAL A 533 -27.31 -11.43 9.04
C VAL A 533 -28.34 -11.77 7.97
N THR A 534 -27.93 -12.37 6.86
CA THR A 534 -28.78 -12.44 5.66
C THR A 534 -29.84 -13.54 5.75
N ARG A 535 -29.54 -14.74 6.28
CA ARG A 535 -30.55 -15.82 6.44
C ARG A 535 -31.64 -15.45 7.45
N PRO A 536 -31.36 -14.87 8.63
CA PRO A 536 -32.40 -14.43 9.54
C PRO A 536 -33.32 -13.36 8.94
N ALA A 537 -32.78 -12.42 8.16
CA ALA A 537 -33.56 -11.43 7.43
C ALA A 537 -34.41 -12.08 6.32
N PHE A 538 -33.83 -13.00 5.55
CA PHE A 538 -34.55 -13.76 4.53
C PHE A 538 -35.72 -14.56 5.10
N ALA A 539 -35.53 -15.24 6.23
CA ALA A 539 -36.61 -15.98 6.90
C ALA A 539 -37.75 -15.08 7.42
N ASP A 540 -37.46 -13.81 7.73
CA ASP A 540 -38.50 -12.82 8.03
C ASP A 540 -39.24 -12.40 6.75
N ILE A 541 -38.52 -12.17 5.64
CA ILE A 541 -39.10 -11.85 4.32
C ILE A 541 -40.03 -12.97 3.86
N VAL A 542 -39.59 -14.24 3.94
CA VAL A 542 -40.41 -15.41 3.57
C VAL A 542 -41.68 -15.48 4.42
N ARG A 543 -41.57 -15.22 5.73
CA ARG A 543 -42.75 -15.17 6.62
C ARG A 543 -43.73 -14.06 6.26
N MET A 544 -43.26 -12.93 5.76
CA MET A 544 -44.14 -11.86 5.27
C MET A 544 -44.83 -12.30 3.98
N ILE A 545 -44.07 -12.83 3.01
CA ILE A 545 -44.58 -13.27 1.70
C ILE A 545 -45.60 -14.42 1.80
N LEU A 546 -45.47 -15.31 2.79
CA LEU A 546 -46.37 -16.45 2.97
C LEU A 546 -47.57 -16.17 3.90
N LYS A 547 -47.55 -15.05 4.63
CA LYS A 547 -48.69 -14.60 5.45
C LYS A 547 -49.64 -13.68 4.68
N ASP A 548 -49.10 -12.97 3.69
CA ASP A 548 -49.86 -12.29 2.64
C ASP A 548 -50.40 -13.31 1.63
#